data_AF-A0A409XQK6-F1
#
_entry.id   AF-A0A409XQK6-F1
#
_cell.length_a   1.000
_cell.length_b   1.000
_cell.length_c   1.000
_cell.angle_alpha   90.00
_cell.angle_beta   90.00
_cell.angle_gamma   90.00
#
_symmetry.space_group_name_H-M   'P 1'
#
loop_
_entity.id
_entity.type
_entity.pdbx_description
1 polymer ?
#
loop_
_entity_poly.entity_id
_entity_poly.type
_entity_poly.pdbx_seq_one_letter_code
_entity_poly.pdbx_strand_id
1 'polypeptide(L)'
;MAIENRTINVETTSVQKPKIKEPAEYNGNPELYESFIEECETYLEHGKIMDYKEQIFHILPLIRGGVANKATIWSANVRKTMNTQKRQNPSACPYANWDEFKAAFTKQFGLYTSRNDAVKKISQLEQRPAYANLPITR
;
A
#
# COMPACT_ATOMS: atom_id res chain seq x y z
N MET A 1 -46.49 -52.43 -8.14
CA MET A 1 -46.03 -51.08 -7.75
C MET A 1 -44.53 -51.18 -7.54
N ALA A 2 -43.73 -50.65 -8.47
CA ALA A 2 -42.27 -50.65 -8.37
C ALA A 2 -41.82 -49.23 -7.97
N ILE A 3 -41.11 -49.12 -6.86
CA ILE A 3 -40.56 -47.85 -6.37
C ILE A 3 -39.16 -47.74 -6.97
N GLU A 4 -39.00 -46.85 -7.95
CA GLU A 4 -37.69 -46.52 -8.53
C GLU A 4 -36.90 -45.67 -7.54
N ASN A 5 -35.82 -46.24 -6.99
CA ASN A 5 -34.82 -45.49 -6.23
C ASN A 5 -34.00 -44.63 -7.19
N ARG A 6 -34.34 -43.35 -7.30
CA ARG A 6 -33.49 -42.34 -7.94
C ARG A 6 -32.30 -42.04 -7.04
N THR A 7 -31.13 -42.54 -7.43
CA THR A 7 -29.85 -42.14 -6.87
C THR A 7 -29.58 -40.68 -7.24
N ILE A 8 -29.56 -39.80 -6.25
CA ILE A 8 -29.21 -38.39 -6.43
C ILE A 8 -27.69 -38.32 -6.56
N ASN A 9 -27.19 -38.14 -7.78
CA ASN A 9 -25.80 -37.75 -7.99
C ASN A 9 -25.64 -36.33 -7.48
N VAL A 10 -25.06 -36.19 -6.28
CA VAL A 10 -24.60 -34.89 -5.77
C VAL A 10 -23.34 -34.55 -6.56
N GLU A 11 -23.50 -33.91 -7.71
CA GLU A 11 -22.40 -33.26 -8.40
C GLU A 11 -21.77 -32.27 -7.42
N THR A 12 -20.58 -32.64 -6.95
CA THR A 12 -19.76 -31.80 -6.10
C THR A 12 -19.29 -30.65 -6.98
N THR A 13 -20.06 -29.57 -7.00
CA THR A 13 -19.69 -28.32 -7.65
C THR A 13 -18.46 -27.81 -6.91
N SER A 14 -17.29 -28.14 -7.45
CA SER A 14 -16.03 -27.50 -7.07
C SER A 14 -16.20 -26.02 -7.37
N VAL A 15 -16.47 -25.23 -6.33
CA VAL A 15 -16.45 -23.78 -6.39
C VAL A 15 -15.01 -23.41 -6.73
N GLN A 16 -14.72 -23.25 -8.03
CA GLN A 16 -13.46 -22.68 -8.48
C GLN A 16 -13.38 -21.30 -7.83
N LYS A 17 -12.52 -21.15 -6.83
CA LYS A 17 -12.22 -19.84 -6.26
C LYS A 17 -11.86 -18.90 -7.40
N PRO A 18 -12.38 -17.66 -7.41
CA PRO A 18 -11.98 -16.67 -8.40
C PRO A 18 -10.46 -16.56 -8.40
N LYS A 19 -9.81 -16.74 -9.55
CA LYS A 19 -8.38 -16.49 -9.70
C LYS A 19 -8.15 -15.00 -9.47
N ILE A 20 -7.71 -14.62 -8.28
CA ILE A 20 -7.33 -13.24 -8.00
C ILE A 20 -6.04 -12.93 -8.77
N LYS A 21 -6.05 -11.78 -9.44
CA LYS A 21 -4.93 -11.24 -10.19
C LYS A 21 -3.87 -10.74 -9.21
N GLU A 22 -2.60 -11.04 -9.49
CA GLU A 22 -1.48 -10.46 -8.74
C GLU A 22 -1.47 -8.92 -8.92
N PRO A 23 -1.14 -8.14 -7.87
CA PRO A 23 -1.09 -6.69 -7.99
C PRO A 23 -0.05 -6.26 -9.03
N ALA A 24 -0.31 -5.15 -9.71
CA ALA A 24 0.65 -4.61 -10.66
C ALA A 24 1.91 -4.10 -9.96
N GLU A 25 3.02 -4.01 -10.70
CA GLU A 25 4.23 -3.37 -10.18
C GLU A 25 3.98 -1.88 -9.89
N TYR A 26 4.45 -1.42 -8.74
CA TYR A 26 4.39 -0.02 -8.33
C TYR A 26 5.69 0.70 -8.64
N ASN A 27 5.60 1.67 -9.54
CA ASN A 27 6.73 2.47 -10.00
C ASN A 27 6.98 3.74 -9.19
N GLY A 28 6.35 3.93 -8.03
CA GLY A 28 6.53 5.17 -7.27
C GLY A 28 5.66 6.33 -7.75
N ASN A 29 4.64 6.10 -8.59
CA ASN A 29 3.66 7.13 -8.96
C ASN A 29 2.82 7.52 -7.72
N PRO A 30 2.91 8.78 -7.24
CA PRO A 30 2.17 9.23 -6.06
C PRO A 30 0.65 9.20 -6.23
N GLU A 31 0.12 9.22 -7.45
CA GLU A 31 -1.33 9.14 -7.68
C GLU A 31 -1.90 7.72 -7.53
N LEU A 32 -1.04 6.70 -7.60
CA LEU A 32 -1.44 5.29 -7.59
C LEU A 32 -1.08 4.57 -6.28
N TYR A 33 -0.57 5.29 -5.29
CA TYR A 33 -0.07 4.67 -4.06
C TYR A 33 -1.20 4.01 -3.24
N GLU A 34 -2.36 4.66 -3.14
CA GLU A 34 -3.55 4.12 -2.45
C GLU A 34 -4.08 2.88 -3.17
N SER A 35 -4.35 2.98 -4.47
CA SER A 35 -4.84 1.85 -5.27
C SER A 35 -3.90 0.65 -5.24
N PHE A 36 -2.58 0.90 -5.23
CA PHE A 36 -1.60 -0.19 -5.12
C PHE A 36 -1.69 -0.92 -3.77
N ILE A 37 -1.83 -0.18 -2.66
CA ILE A 37 -1.97 -0.79 -1.33
C ILE A 37 -3.28 -1.58 -1.24
N GLU A 38 -4.39 -1.05 -1.74
CA GLU A 38 -5.69 -1.74 -1.75
C GLU A 38 -5.66 -3.04 -2.58
N GLU A 39 -5.04 -3.02 -3.76
CA GLU A 39 -4.84 -4.22 -4.58
C GLU A 39 -3.99 -5.26 -3.85
N CYS A 40 -2.92 -4.82 -3.18
CA CYS A 40 -2.08 -5.69 -2.38
C CYS A 40 -2.83 -6.32 -1.20
N GLU A 41 -3.61 -5.54 -0.46
CA GLU A 41 -4.40 -6.05 0.66
C GLU A 41 -5.43 -7.10 0.20
N THR A 42 -6.10 -6.84 -0.92
CA THR A 42 -7.04 -7.81 -1.53
C THR A 42 -6.35 -9.11 -1.92
N TYR A 43 -5.16 -9.02 -2.53
CA TYR A 43 -4.37 -10.19 -2.91
C TYR A 43 -3.91 -11.00 -1.69
N LEU A 44 -3.39 -10.32 -0.66
CA LEU A 44 -2.91 -10.95 0.56
C LEU A 44 -4.04 -11.64 1.35
N GLU A 45 -5.18 -10.99 1.48
CA GLU A 45 -6.36 -11.53 2.17
C GLU A 45 -6.84 -12.82 1.49
N HIS A 46 -6.93 -12.81 0.16
CA HIS A 46 -7.32 -14.00 -0.59
C HIS A 46 -6.29 -15.12 -0.51
N GLY A 47 -5.01 -14.77 -0.52
CA GLY A 47 -3.89 -15.67 -0.27
C GLY A 47 -3.83 -16.21 1.16
N LYS A 48 -4.64 -15.67 2.09
CA LYS A 48 -4.60 -15.94 3.54
C LYS A 48 -3.23 -15.68 4.16
N ILE A 49 -2.50 -14.70 3.63
CA ILE A 49 -1.20 -14.28 4.16
C ILE A 49 -1.48 -13.29 5.30
N MET A 50 -1.52 -13.79 6.52
CA MET A 50 -1.91 -13.03 7.72
C MET A 50 -0.72 -12.51 8.52
N ASP A 51 0.46 -13.13 8.38
CA ASP A 51 1.67 -12.65 9.05
C ASP A 51 2.20 -11.39 8.33
N TYR A 52 2.27 -10.28 9.05
CA TYR A 52 2.65 -9.00 8.44
C TYR A 52 4.07 -9.00 7.86
N LYS A 53 4.98 -9.84 8.36
CA LYS A 53 6.34 -9.93 7.80
C LYS A 53 6.29 -10.63 6.44
N GLU A 54 5.52 -11.71 6.34
CA GLU A 54 5.23 -12.38 5.07
C GLU A 54 4.54 -11.43 4.08
N GLN A 55 3.51 -10.70 4.51
CA GLN A 55 2.83 -9.69 3.70
C GLN A 55 3.83 -8.69 3.10
N ILE A 56 4.72 -8.14 3.91
CA ILE A 56 5.78 -7.22 3.45
C ILE A 56 6.73 -7.90 2.46
N PHE A 57 7.15 -9.14 2.73
CA PHE A 57 8.01 -9.89 1.81
C PHE A 57 7.36 -10.17 0.45
N HIS A 58 6.04 -10.39 0.41
CA HIS A 58 5.27 -10.56 -0.82
C HIS A 58 5.19 -9.26 -1.63
N ILE A 59 5.11 -8.11 -0.98
CA ILE A 59 4.87 -6.82 -1.66
C ILE A 59 6.15 -6.12 -2.10
N LEU A 60 7.25 -6.24 -1.35
CA LEU A 60 8.52 -5.60 -1.70
C LEU A 60 9.00 -5.89 -3.15
N PRO A 61 8.85 -7.10 -3.70
CA PRO A 61 9.18 -7.39 -5.10
C PRO A 61 8.34 -6.61 -6.12
N LEU A 62 7.14 -6.16 -5.77
CA LEU A 62 6.24 -5.42 -6.67
C LEU A 62 6.61 -3.93 -6.74
N ILE A 63 7.38 -3.41 -5.77
CA ILE A 63 7.78 -2.00 -5.71
C ILE A 63 9.09 -1.80 -6.49
N ARG A 64 9.01 -1.38 -7.76
CA ARG A 64 10.15 -1.23 -8.68
C ARG A 64 9.96 -0.10 -9.68
N GLY A 65 11.05 0.59 -9.99
CA GLY A 65 11.13 1.66 -10.97
C GLY A 65 11.07 3.05 -10.35
N GLY A 66 10.39 3.96 -11.05
CA GLY A 66 10.24 5.35 -10.65
C GLY A 66 11.38 6.26 -11.08
N VAL A 67 11.16 7.57 -10.86
CA VAL A 67 12.18 8.60 -11.17
C VAL A 67 13.45 8.29 -10.41
N ALA A 68 14.57 8.15 -11.14
CA ALA A 68 15.87 7.75 -10.61
C ALA A 68 15.85 6.41 -9.83
N ASN A 69 14.97 5.47 -10.20
CA ASN A 69 14.82 4.17 -9.53
C ASN A 69 14.46 4.25 -8.04
N LYS A 70 13.86 5.36 -7.58
CA LYS A 70 13.55 5.58 -6.16
C LYS A 70 12.71 4.45 -5.54
N ALA A 71 11.73 3.91 -6.26
CA ALA A 71 10.90 2.81 -5.76
C ALA A 71 11.73 1.54 -5.55
N THR A 72 12.55 1.18 -6.55
CA THR A 72 13.48 0.04 -6.46
C THR A 72 14.47 0.21 -5.31
N ILE A 73 15.06 1.39 -5.16
CA ILE A 73 16.06 1.67 -4.12
C ILE A 73 15.43 1.53 -2.74
N TRP A 74 14.23 2.10 -2.55
CA TRP A 74 13.51 2.00 -1.30
C TRP A 74 13.17 0.55 -0.95
N SER A 75 12.57 -0.20 -1.88
CA SER A 75 12.18 -1.59 -1.63
C SER A 75 13.39 -2.50 -1.35
N ALA A 76 14.50 -2.27 -2.04
CA ALA A 76 15.77 -2.95 -1.78
C ALA A 76 16.33 -2.63 -0.38
N ASN A 77 16.28 -1.37 0.05
CA ASN A 77 16.74 -0.96 1.38
C ASN A 77 15.89 -1.57 2.50
N VAL A 78 14.56 -1.59 2.34
CA VAL A 78 13.67 -2.24 3.30
C VAL A 78 13.98 -3.74 3.36
N ARG A 79 14.08 -4.42 2.21
CA ARG A 79 14.44 -5.85 2.16
C ARG A 79 15.79 -6.14 2.81
N LYS A 80 16.79 -5.31 2.53
CA LYS A 80 18.12 -5.42 3.15
C LYS A 80 18.03 -5.29 4.67
N THR A 81 17.27 -4.32 5.16
CA THR A 81 17.06 -4.10 6.60
C THR A 81 16.37 -5.29 7.26
N MET A 82 15.28 -5.79 6.67
CA MET A 82 14.59 -7.00 7.13
C MET A 82 15.52 -8.22 7.18
N ASN A 83 16.30 -8.44 6.13
CA ASN A 83 17.25 -9.57 6.07
C ASN A 83 18.37 -9.44 7.11
N THR A 84 18.91 -8.24 7.30
CA THR A 84 19.93 -7.98 8.33
C THR A 84 19.39 -8.25 9.72
N GLN A 85 18.19 -7.73 10.03
CA GLN A 85 17.56 -7.94 11.33
C GLN A 85 17.22 -9.42 11.56
N LYS A 86 16.66 -10.10 10.56
CA LYS A 86 16.37 -11.55 10.63
C LYS A 86 17.61 -12.39 10.94
N ARG A 87 18.79 -12.02 10.41
CA ARG A 87 20.07 -12.70 10.70
C ARG A 87 20.54 -12.49 12.15
N GLN A 88 20.23 -11.34 12.75
CA GLN A 88 20.59 -11.03 14.13
C GLN A 88 19.57 -11.61 15.13
N ASN A 89 18.29 -11.55 14.78
CA ASN A 89 17.17 -12.07 15.55
C ASN A 89 16.06 -12.49 14.57
N PRO A 90 15.72 -13.78 14.46
CA PRO A 90 14.67 -14.26 13.54
C PRO A 90 13.31 -13.60 13.72
N SER A 91 13.02 -13.09 14.93
CA SER A 91 11.78 -12.41 15.25
C SER A 91 11.81 -10.91 14.94
N ALA A 92 12.97 -10.32 14.62
CA ALA A 92 13.10 -8.89 14.38
C ALA A 92 12.59 -8.49 12.99
N CYS A 93 11.84 -7.38 12.94
CA CYS A 93 11.34 -6.73 11.74
C CYS A 93 11.44 -5.21 11.95
N PRO A 94 11.77 -4.41 10.92
CA PRO A 94 11.84 -2.95 11.06
C PRO A 94 10.46 -2.31 11.27
N TYR A 95 9.39 -3.07 11.10
CA TYR A 95 8.01 -2.68 11.34
C TYR A 95 7.41 -3.59 12.41
N ALA A 96 6.62 -3.02 13.33
CA ALA A 96 5.93 -3.76 14.38
C ALA A 96 4.67 -4.48 13.86
N ASN A 97 4.08 -3.97 12.77
CA ASN A 97 2.84 -4.47 12.17
C ASN A 97 2.71 -3.99 10.70
N TRP A 98 1.63 -4.42 10.04
CA TRP A 98 1.30 -4.05 8.66
C TRP A 98 1.04 -2.55 8.49
N ASP A 99 0.39 -1.90 9.46
CA ASP A 99 0.04 -0.48 9.39
C ASP A 99 1.28 0.43 9.46
N GLU A 100 2.30 0.07 10.23
CA GLU A 100 3.58 0.79 10.23
C GLU A 100 4.29 0.71 8.87
N PHE A 101 4.23 -0.43 8.19
CA PHE A 101 4.75 -0.54 6.83
C PHE A 101 3.98 0.35 5.86
N LYS A 102 2.64 0.33 5.90
CA LYS A 102 1.80 1.22 5.08
C LYS A 102 2.10 2.69 5.36
N ALA A 103 2.24 3.07 6.62
CA ALA A 103 2.60 4.43 7.00
C ALA A 103 3.98 4.84 6.43
N ALA A 104 4.98 3.96 6.48
CA ALA A 104 6.29 4.22 5.89
C ALA A 104 6.24 4.30 4.35
N PHE A 105 5.42 3.47 3.70
CA PHE A 105 5.18 3.50 2.26
C PHE A 105 4.50 4.80 1.83
N THR A 106 3.41 5.20 2.50
CA THR A 106 2.72 6.48 2.28
C THR A 106 3.65 7.66 2.57
N LYS A 107 4.47 7.57 3.62
CA LYS A 107 5.50 8.56 3.92
C LYS A 107 6.57 8.64 2.82
N GLN A 108 6.77 7.61 2.02
CA GLN A 108 7.77 7.63 0.95
C GLN A 108 7.20 8.09 -0.38
N PHE A 109 5.99 7.63 -0.73
CA PHE A 109 5.42 7.77 -2.07
C PHE A 109 4.05 8.43 -2.10
N GLY A 110 3.38 8.56 -0.96
CA GLY A 110 2.13 9.30 -0.88
C GLY A 110 2.33 10.75 -1.32
N LEU A 111 1.25 11.32 -1.87
CA LEU A 111 1.23 12.74 -2.18
C LEU A 111 1.39 13.54 -0.87
N TYR A 112 2.57 14.12 -0.62
CA TYR A 112 2.76 15.15 0.43
C TYR A 112 2.16 16.49 0.04
N THR A 113 0.94 16.43 -0.45
CA THR A 113 0.00 17.52 -0.51
C THR A 113 -1.31 16.80 -0.35
N SER A 114 -1.86 16.74 0.87
CA SER A 114 -3.29 16.59 0.90
C SER A 114 -3.82 17.72 0.02
N ARG A 115 -4.71 17.43 -0.93
CA ARG A 115 -5.38 18.47 -1.72
C ARG A 115 -5.89 19.57 -0.78
N ASN A 116 -6.29 19.18 0.43
CA ASN A 116 -6.61 20.07 1.55
C ASN A 116 -5.44 20.95 2.03
N ASP A 117 -4.20 20.47 2.16
CA ASP A 117 -3.03 21.28 2.54
C ASP A 117 -2.58 22.20 1.41
N ALA A 118 -2.67 21.76 0.16
CA ALA A 118 -2.42 22.61 -1.00
C ALA A 118 -3.49 23.71 -1.12
N VAL A 119 -4.78 23.36 -1.01
CA VAL A 119 -5.90 24.32 -1.01
C VAL A 119 -5.84 25.23 0.20
N LYS A 120 -5.54 24.74 1.40
CA LYS A 120 -5.38 25.55 2.62
C LYS A 120 -4.22 26.53 2.50
N LYS A 121 -3.09 26.13 1.89
CA LYS A 121 -1.99 27.06 1.59
C LYS A 121 -2.37 28.10 0.54
N ILE A 122 -3.11 27.75 -0.50
CA ILE A 122 -3.60 28.70 -1.50
C ILE A 122 -4.59 29.69 -0.85
N SER A 123 -5.57 29.21 -0.07
CA SER A 123 -6.52 30.05 0.66
C SER A 123 -5.84 30.96 1.69
N GLN A 124 -4.75 30.53 2.33
CA GLN A 124 -3.96 31.36 3.26
C GLN A 124 -3.13 32.44 2.55
N LEU A 125 -2.75 32.22 1.29
CA LEU A 125 -2.05 33.22 0.47
C LEU A 125 -3.01 34.25 -0.14
N GLU A 126 -4.22 33.83 -0.54
CA GLU A 126 -5.27 34.72 -1.06
C GLU A 126 -5.89 35.60 0.04
N GLN A 127 -5.89 35.15 1.30
CA GLN A 127 -6.36 35.93 2.46
C GLN A 127 -5.32 36.88 3.04
N ARG A 128 -4.19 37.13 2.38
CA ARG A 128 -3.27 38.18 2.76
C ARG A 128 -3.73 39.48 2.07
N PRO A 129 -4.51 40.38 2.72
CA PRO A 129 -4.77 41.68 2.12
C PRO A 129 -3.44 42.40 1.95
N ALA A 130 -3.23 42.96 0.77
CA ALA A 130 -2.06 43.72 0.39
C ALA A 130 -1.94 45.07 1.12
N TYR A 131 -2.26 45.20 2.42
CA TYR A 131 -2.19 46.47 3.14
C TYR A 131 -1.95 46.30 4.65
N ALA A 132 -0.69 46.32 5.07
CA ALA A 132 -0.23 46.67 6.43
C ALA A 132 1.32 46.71 6.37
N ASN A 133 2.04 47.83 6.48
CA ASN A 133 1.78 49.13 7.05
C ASN A 133 2.68 50.16 6.32
N LEU A 134 2.12 51.27 5.84
CA LEU A 134 2.89 52.50 5.61
C LEU A 134 2.81 53.31 6.91
N PRO A 135 3.94 53.73 7.51
CA PRO A 135 3.89 54.65 8.64
C PRO A 135 3.49 56.04 8.14
N ILE A 136 2.27 56.48 8.46
CA ILE A 136 1.89 57.89 8.35
C ILE A 136 2.42 58.58 9.61
N THR A 137 3.45 59.40 9.47
CA THR A 137 3.84 60.39 10.49
C THR A 137 3.42 61.76 9.97
N ARG A 138 2.59 62.45 10.76
CA ARG A 138 2.28 63.88 10.59
C ARG A 138 3.41 64.72 11.16
#